data_AF-A0A2M9P8G2-F1
#
_entry.id   AF-A0A2M9P8G2-F1
#
_cell.length_a   1.000
_cell.length_b   1.000
_cell.length_c   1.000
_cell.angle_alpha   90.00
_cell.angle_beta   90.00
_cell.angle_gamma   90.00
#
_symmetry.space_group_name_H-M   'P 1'
#
loop_
_entity.id
_entity.type
_entity.pdbx_description
1 polymer ?
#
loop_
_entity_poly.entity_id
_entity_poly.type
_entity_poly.pdbx_seq_one_letter_code
_entity_poly.pdbx_strand_id
1 'polypeptide(L)' 'DYLLRVLVRDMAALQDFIVDELTRIPGVANIRSSFALKQAKYTTALPVSPG' A
#
# COMPACT_ATOMS: atom_id res chain seq x y z
N ASP A 1 3.49 7.78 -11.63
CA ASP A 1 3.00 6.60 -10.89
C ASP A 1 3.19 6.78 -9.39
N TYR A 2 2.48 5.97 -8.60
CA TYR A 2 2.50 6.04 -7.13
C TYR A 2 2.48 4.64 -6.51
N LEU A 3 3.10 4.51 -5.33
CA LEU A 3 3.03 3.31 -4.50
C LEU A 3 2.36 3.65 -3.18
N LEU A 4 1.26 2.96 -2.86
CA LEU A 4 0.54 3.11 -1.60
C LEU A 4 0.75 1.86 -0.74
N ARG A 5 1.04 2.06 0.54
CA ARG A 5 1.04 0.99 1.55
C ARG A 5 -0.10 1.22 2.52
N VAL A 6 -1.09 0.35 2.48
CA VAL A 6 -2.30 0.45 3.31
C VAL A 6 -2.42 -0.78 4.20
N LEU A 7 -2.96 -0.59 5.40
CA LEU A 7 -3.37 -1.67 6.29
C LEU A 7 -4.89 -1.75 6.25
N VAL A 8 -5.40 -2.93 5.94
CA VAL A 8 -6.84 -3.21 5.86
C VAL A 8 -7.18 -4.36 6.77
N ARG A 9 -8.44 -4.43 7.21
CA ARG A 9 -8.92 -5.48 8.10
C ARG A 9 -8.98 -6.85 7.42
N ASP A 10 -9.41 -6.86 6.16
CA ASP A 10 -9.60 -8.06 5.34
C ASP A 10 -9.66 -7.69 3.84
N MET A 11 -9.94 -8.69 3.00
CA MET A 11 -10.02 -8.53 1.56
C MET A 11 -11.23 -7.72 1.09
N ALA A 12 -12.36 -7.79 1.80
CA ALA A 12 -13.55 -7.03 1.45
C ALA A 12 -13.29 -5.53 1.67
N ALA A 13 -12.68 -5.19 2.80
CA ALA A 13 -12.26 -3.82 3.09
C ALA A 13 -11.28 -3.25 2.05
N LEU A 14 -10.39 -4.08 1.47
CA LEU A 14 -9.55 -3.60 0.35
C LEU A 14 -10.36 -3.34 -0.91
N GLN A 15 -11.28 -4.25 -1.26
CA GLN A 15 -12.11 -4.09 -2.44
C GLN A 15 -12.94 -2.80 -2.36
N ASP A 16 -13.58 -2.57 -1.22
CA ASP A 16 -14.36 -1.35 -0.96
C ASP A 16 -13.46 -0.12 -1.09
N PHE A 17 -12.27 -0.12 -0.48
CA PHE A 17 -11.32 1.00 -0.61
C PHE A 17 -10.91 1.28 -2.07
N ILE A 18 -10.69 0.24 -2.88
CA ILE A 18 -10.34 0.43 -4.29
C ILE A 18 -11.53 1.04 -5.05
N VAL A 19 -12.72 0.47 -4.92
CA VAL A 19 -13.91 0.85 -5.69
C VAL A 19 -14.45 2.20 -5.24
N ASP A 20 -14.58 2.42 -3.94
CA ASP A 20 -15.22 3.62 -3.41
C ASP A 20 -14.29 4.82 -3.32
N GLU A 21 -12.98 4.62 -3.21
CA GLU A 21 -12.03 5.72 -3.07
C GLU A 21 -11.13 5.84 -4.31
N LEU A 22 -10.28 4.84 -4.57
CA LEU A 22 -9.20 4.99 -5.56
C LEU A 22 -9.70 5.16 -6.99
N THR A 23 -10.72 4.41 -7.41
CA THR A 23 -11.24 4.51 -8.79
C THR A 23 -12.00 5.81 -9.04
N ARG A 24 -12.45 6.51 -8.00
CA ARG A 24 -13.14 7.80 -8.12
C ARG A 24 -12.17 8.96 -8.32
N ILE A 25 -10.87 8.76 -8.07
CA ILE A 25 -9.85 9.81 -8.21
C ILE A 25 -9.59 10.04 -9.71
N PRO A 26 -9.82 11.27 -10.22
CA PRO A 26 -9.52 11.59 -11.61
C PRO A 26 -8.04 11.37 -11.92
N GLY A 27 -7.75 10.67 -13.02
CA GLY A 27 -6.38 10.37 -13.46
C GLY A 27 -5.79 9.07 -12.92
N VAL A 28 -6.50 8.32 -12.05
CA VAL A 28 -6.13 6.95 -11.70
C VAL A 28 -6.55 6.02 -12.83
N ALA A 29 -5.59 5.62 -13.68
CA ALA A 29 -5.87 4.83 -14.88
C ALA A 29 -5.78 3.31 -14.65
N ASN A 30 -4.83 2.85 -13.83
CA ASN A 30 -4.60 1.43 -13.58
C ASN A 30 -4.19 1.21 -12.12
N ILE A 31 -4.83 0.24 -11.47
CA ILE A 31 -4.55 -0.15 -10.09
C ILE A 31 -4.00 -1.57 -10.10
N ARG A 32 -2.85 -1.77 -9.46
CA ARG A 32 -2.27 -3.10 -9.21
C ARG A 32 -2.04 -3.27 -7.71
N SER A 33 -2.66 -4.30 -7.15
CA SER A 33 -2.57 -4.61 -5.72
C SER A 33 -1.75 -5.87 -5.50
N SER A 34 -0.91 -5.86 -4.47
CA SER A 34 -0.12 -7.01 -4.02
C SER A 34 -0.16 -7.10 -2.49
N PHE A 35 -0.11 -8.33 -1.98
CA PHE A 35 -0.19 -8.60 -0.54
C PHE A 35 1.13 -9.11 -0.01
N ALA A 36 1.58 -8.52 1.10
CA ALA A 36 2.71 -9.04 1.86
C ALA A 36 2.25 -10.24 2.69
N LEU A 37 2.65 -11.45 2.29
CA LEU A 37 2.32 -12.69 3.00
C LEU A 37 3.09 -12.82 4.33
N LYS A 38 4.31 -12.29 4.37
CA LYS A 38 5.18 -12.31 5.54
C LYS A 38 6.05 -11.06 5.56
N GLN A 39 6.13 -10.43 6.72
CA GLN A 39 7.03 -9.30 6.93
C GLN A 39 8.41 -9.83 7.36
N ALA A 40 9.34 -9.95 6.41
CA ALA A 40 10.67 -10.52 6.69
C ALA A 40 11.57 -9.60 7.53
N LYS A 41 11.44 -8.28 7.39
CA LYS A 41 12.18 -7.27 8.15
C LYS A 41 11.36 -5.98 8.23
N TYR A 42 11.31 -5.36 9.39
CA TYR A 42 10.74 -4.03 9.60
C TYR A 42 11.72 -3.18 10.40
N THR A 43 12.35 -2.21 9.75
CA THR A 43 13.23 -1.23 10.40
C THR A 43 12.80 0.15 9.98
N THR A 44 12.59 1.02 10.95
CA THR A 44 12.34 2.45 10.73
C THR A 44 13.61 3.29 10.91
N ALA A 45 14.69 2.68 11.44
CA ALA A 45 15.99 3.32 11.57
C ALA A 45 16.63 3.49 10.19
N LEU A 46 17.02 4.71 9.88
CA LEU A 46 17.81 5.03 8.70
C LEU A 46 19.23 4.47 8.89
N PRO A 47 19.83 3.84 7.86
CA PRO A 47 21.22 3.41 7.92
C PRO A 47 22.11 4.65 7.76
N VAL A 48 22.35 5.35 8.87
CA VAL A 48 23.38 6.39 8.92
C VAL A 48 24.67 5.74 9.44
N SER A 49 25.74 5.84 8.66
CA SER A 49 27.08 5.49 9.15
C SER A 49 27.40 6.38 10.36
N PRO A 50 27.91 5.85 11.48
CA PRO A 50 28.51 6.69 12.50
C PRO A 50 29.69 7.41 11.84
N GLY A 51 29.67 8.74 11.88
CA GLY A 51 30.84 9.56 11.53
C GLY A 51 31.95 9.44 12.56
#